data_AF-Q6EZC3-F1
#
_entry.id   AF-Q6EZC3-F1
#
_cell.length_a   1.000
_cell.length_b   1.000
_cell.length_c   1.000
_cell.angle_alpha   90.00
_cell.angle_beta   90.00
_cell.angle_gamma   90.00
#
_symmetry.space_group_name_H-M   'P 1'
#
loop_
_entity.id
_entity.type
_entity.pdbx_description
1 polymer ?
#
loop_
_entity_poly.entity_id
_entity_poly.type
_entity_poly.pdbx_seq_one_letter_code
_entity_poly.pdbx_strand_id
1 'polypeptide(L)'
;MTIKRFFVCAGIMGCLSLNPAMAEWTGDARDGMFSGVVITQFHTGQIDNKPYFCIEGKQSAGSSISACSMKNSSVWGASFSTLYNQALYFYTTGQPVRIYYKPGVWTYPPFVKALTSNALVGLSTCTTSTECFGPDRKKNS
;
A
#
# COMPACT_ATOMS: atom_id res chain seq x y z
N MET A 1 8.02 36.33 -43.79
CA MET A 1 8.99 35.53 -43.01
C MET A 1 8.33 35.04 -41.72
N THR A 2 7.29 34.20 -41.82
CA THR A 2 6.35 33.98 -40.70
C THR A 2 5.96 32.51 -40.50
N ILE A 3 6.30 31.63 -41.45
CA ILE A 3 5.86 30.21 -41.45
C ILE A 3 6.75 29.29 -40.59
N LYS A 4 7.99 29.68 -40.24
CA LYS A 4 8.89 28.83 -39.43
C LYS A 4 8.54 28.75 -37.93
N ARG A 5 7.67 29.62 -37.41
CA ARG A 5 7.35 29.64 -35.96
C ARG A 5 6.25 28.66 -35.55
N PHE A 6 5.41 28.19 -36.48
CA PHE A 6 4.33 27.25 -36.13
C PHE A 6 4.79 25.80 -35.93
N PHE A 7 5.89 25.39 -36.55
CA PHE A 7 6.40 24.01 -36.41
C PHE A 7 7.07 23.71 -35.06
N VAL A 8 7.51 24.74 -34.34
CA VAL A 8 8.20 24.55 -33.05
C VAL A 8 7.21 24.20 -31.92
N CYS A 9 5.97 24.70 -31.98
CA CYS A 9 4.96 24.38 -30.96
C CYS A 9 4.36 22.98 -31.10
N ALA A 10 4.29 22.44 -32.33
CA ALA A 10 3.79 21.08 -32.56
C ALA A 10 4.77 20.00 -32.07
N GLY A 11 6.07 20.25 -32.13
CA GLY A 11 7.10 19.31 -31.64
C GLY A 11 7.16 19.18 -30.11
N ILE A 12 6.76 20.22 -29.37
CA ILE A 12 6.80 20.22 -27.90
C ILE A 12 5.54 19.54 -27.31
N MET A 13 4.40 19.61 -27.99
CA MET A 13 3.16 18.96 -27.53
C MET A 13 3.20 17.43 -27.69
N GLY A 14 3.97 16.90 -28.65
CA GLY A 14 4.07 15.47 -28.91
C GLY A 14 4.90 14.66 -27.91
N CYS A 15 5.77 15.30 -27.13
CA CYS A 15 6.63 14.61 -26.16
C CYS A 15 5.98 14.40 -24.79
N LEU A 16 4.92 15.15 -24.46
CA LEU A 16 4.24 15.07 -23.15
C LEU A 16 3.24 13.91 -23.03
N SER A 17 2.87 13.26 -24.14
CA SER A 17 1.90 12.17 -24.18
C SER A 17 2.51 10.76 -24.10
N LEU A 18 3.85 10.62 -23.98
CA LEU A 18 4.54 9.32 -24.06
C LEU A 18 4.80 8.64 -22.72
N ASN A 19 4.42 9.24 -21.60
CA ASN A 19 4.41 8.55 -20.31
C ASN A 19 2.96 8.30 -19.89
N PRO A 20 2.37 7.12 -20.18
CA PRO A 20 1.10 6.77 -19.57
C PRO A 20 1.31 6.78 -18.05
N ALA A 21 0.61 7.68 -17.36
CA ALA A 21 0.57 7.69 -15.90
C ALA A 21 -0.13 6.39 -15.46
N MET A 22 0.66 5.35 -15.20
CA MET A 22 0.15 4.08 -14.70
C MET A 22 -0.24 4.28 -13.24
N ALA A 23 -1.54 4.20 -12.95
CA ALA A 23 -2.02 4.19 -11.59
C ALA A 23 -1.43 3.00 -10.84
N GLU A 24 -0.89 3.24 -9.64
CA GLU A 24 -0.47 2.15 -8.76
C GLU A 24 -1.66 1.28 -8.36
N TRP A 25 -1.45 -0.03 -8.35
CA TRP A 25 -2.48 -0.98 -7.96
C TRP A 25 -1.99 -1.91 -6.86
N THR A 26 -2.89 -2.24 -5.92
CA THR A 26 -2.64 -3.23 -4.87
C THR A 26 -2.09 -4.53 -5.47
N GLY A 27 -2.65 -4.98 -6.60
CA GLY A 27 -2.24 -6.19 -7.31
C GLY A 27 -1.05 -6.06 -8.26
N ASP A 28 -0.30 -4.95 -8.22
CA ASP A 28 0.95 -4.85 -8.98
C ASP A 28 1.87 -6.04 -8.69
N ALA A 29 2.58 -6.53 -9.72
CA ALA A 29 3.58 -7.59 -9.60
C ALA A 29 4.85 -7.12 -8.87
N ARG A 30 4.72 -6.83 -7.58
CA ARG A 30 5.71 -6.22 -6.67
C ARG A 30 5.61 -6.86 -5.29
N ASP A 31 6.60 -6.63 -4.43
CA ASP A 31 6.52 -7.02 -3.03
C ASP A 31 5.43 -6.19 -2.31
N GLY A 32 4.63 -6.78 -1.41
CA GLY A 32 4.40 -8.21 -1.19
C GLY A 32 3.04 -8.43 -0.52
N MET A 33 2.70 -9.68 -0.23
CA MET A 33 1.49 -10.04 0.50
C MET A 33 1.77 -11.16 1.50
N PHE A 34 1.04 -11.18 2.61
CA PHE A 34 0.98 -12.30 3.54
C PHE A 34 -0.47 -12.79 3.64
N SER A 35 -0.72 -14.05 3.30
CA SER A 35 -2.03 -14.71 3.39
C SER A 35 -2.22 -15.36 4.77
N GLY A 36 -3.49 -15.52 5.18
CA GLY A 36 -3.82 -16.25 6.41
C GLY A 36 -3.32 -15.58 7.69
N VAL A 37 -3.26 -14.24 7.70
CA VAL A 37 -2.79 -13.45 8.83
C VAL A 37 -3.96 -13.10 9.74
N VAL A 38 -3.83 -13.30 11.05
CA VAL A 38 -4.75 -12.71 12.04
C VAL A 38 -4.15 -11.39 12.53
N ILE A 39 -4.91 -10.29 12.44
CA ILE A 39 -4.47 -8.99 12.96
C ILE A 39 -4.56 -9.02 14.48
N THR A 40 -3.42 -8.88 15.17
CA THR A 40 -3.31 -9.06 16.63
C THR A 40 -2.98 -7.79 17.39
N GLN A 41 -2.48 -6.75 16.73
CA GLN A 41 -2.22 -5.44 17.37
C GLN A 41 -2.68 -4.32 16.45
N PHE A 42 -3.12 -3.23 17.08
CA PHE A 42 -3.59 -2.03 16.39
C PHE A 42 -3.03 -0.80 17.10
N HIS A 43 -2.31 0.05 16.36
CA HIS A 43 -1.72 1.28 16.88
C HIS A 43 -2.19 2.47 16.03
N THR A 44 -2.46 3.60 16.66
CA THR A 44 -2.85 4.84 16.00
C THR A 44 -2.05 6.01 16.54
N GLY A 45 -1.75 6.99 15.69
CA GLY A 45 -1.00 8.16 16.11
C GLY A 45 -0.96 9.24 15.04
N GLN A 46 -0.07 10.20 15.24
CA GLN A 46 0.17 11.29 14.30
C GLN A 46 1.67 11.53 14.12
N ILE A 47 2.07 11.81 12.89
CA ILE A 47 3.42 12.27 12.54
C ILE A 47 3.31 13.32 11.44
N ASP A 48 4.06 14.41 11.54
CA ASP A 48 4.06 15.50 10.54
C ASP A 48 2.64 16.01 10.19
N ASN A 49 1.81 16.18 11.22
CA ASN A 49 0.39 16.57 11.11
C ASN A 49 -0.48 15.62 10.24
N LYS A 50 -0.06 14.37 10.09
CA LYS A 50 -0.79 13.33 9.34
C LYS A 50 -1.15 12.18 10.28
N PRO A 51 -2.45 11.86 10.43
CA PRO A 51 -2.86 10.70 11.20
C PRO A 51 -2.40 9.43 10.48
N TYR A 52 -1.95 8.46 11.26
CA TYR A 52 -1.56 7.14 10.77
C TYR A 52 -2.12 6.05 11.69
N PHE A 53 -2.26 4.85 11.15
CA PHE A 53 -2.44 3.65 11.95
C PHE A 53 -1.50 2.56 11.45
N CYS A 54 -1.15 1.65 12.34
CA CYS A 54 -0.34 0.48 12.06
C CYS A 54 -1.03 -0.76 12.60
N ILE A 55 -0.89 -1.85 11.86
CA ILE A 55 -1.34 -3.17 12.29
C ILE A 55 -0.15 -4.12 12.38
N GLU A 56 -0.20 -5.01 13.35
CA GLU A 56 0.63 -6.21 13.39
C GLU A 56 -0.29 -7.42 13.28
N GLY A 57 0.10 -8.41 12.49
CA GLY A 57 -0.57 -9.69 12.45
C GLY A 57 0.39 -10.87 12.39
N LYS A 58 -0.13 -12.05 12.73
CA LYS A 58 0.63 -13.31 12.77
C LYS A 58 0.03 -14.32 11.81
N GLN A 59 0.89 -15.00 11.05
CA GLN A 59 0.52 -16.21 10.31
C GLN A 59 0.56 -17.43 11.24
N SER A 60 -0.12 -18.51 10.83
CA SER A 60 -0.09 -19.79 11.57
C SER A 60 1.32 -20.36 11.77
N ALA A 61 2.27 -20.04 10.88
CA ALA A 61 3.67 -20.45 10.98
C ALA A 61 4.51 -19.63 12.00
N GLY A 62 3.92 -18.61 12.64
CA GLY A 62 4.60 -17.77 13.63
C GLY A 62 5.27 -16.51 13.07
N SER A 63 5.38 -16.37 11.75
CA SER A 63 5.87 -15.13 11.12
C SER A 63 4.92 -13.96 11.39
N SER A 64 5.49 -12.81 11.76
CA SER A 64 4.75 -11.56 11.95
C SER A 64 4.92 -10.63 10.76
N ILE A 65 3.90 -9.81 10.53
CA ILE A 65 3.91 -8.73 9.55
C ILE A 65 3.36 -7.47 10.18
N SER A 66 4.10 -6.37 10.02
CA SER A 66 3.68 -5.02 10.39
C SER A 66 3.56 -4.15 9.16
N ALA A 67 2.46 -3.39 9.04
CA ALA A 67 2.22 -2.43 7.98
C ALA A 67 1.42 -1.23 8.51
N CYS A 68 1.71 -0.04 7.99
CA CYS A 68 1.04 1.20 8.39
C CYS A 68 0.35 1.87 7.20
N SER A 69 -0.73 2.59 7.45
CA SER A 69 -1.32 3.53 6.49
C SER A 69 -1.35 4.92 7.11
N MET A 70 -1.03 5.94 6.33
CA MET A 70 -0.94 7.32 6.78
C MET A 70 -1.68 8.23 5.81
N LYS A 71 -2.59 9.03 6.35
CA LYS A 71 -3.48 9.91 5.58
C LYS A 71 -2.67 10.98 4.85
N ASN A 72 -3.05 11.29 3.62
CA ASN A 72 -2.42 12.35 2.81
C ASN A 72 -0.90 12.18 2.69
N SER A 73 -0.43 10.93 2.63
CA SER A 73 0.99 10.58 2.50
C SER A 73 1.16 9.46 1.50
N SER A 74 2.31 9.44 0.80
CA SER A 74 2.58 8.45 -0.25
C SER A 74 1.51 8.45 -1.36
N VAL A 75 1.69 7.57 -2.34
CA VAL A 75 0.65 7.28 -3.34
C VAL A 75 -0.55 6.57 -2.71
N TRP A 76 -0.34 5.83 -1.62
CA TRP A 76 -1.37 5.00 -0.97
C TRP A 76 -2.28 5.76 0.02
N GLY A 77 -1.95 7.01 0.37
CA GLY A 77 -2.66 7.78 1.39
C GLY A 77 -4.14 8.03 1.09
N ALA A 78 -4.55 7.94 -0.19
CA ALA A 78 -5.94 8.03 -0.62
C ALA A 78 -6.82 6.90 -0.05
N SER A 79 -6.23 5.73 0.24
CA SER A 79 -6.93 4.56 0.78
C SER A 79 -7.05 4.54 2.30
N PHE A 80 -6.52 5.56 2.99
CA PHE A 80 -6.37 5.59 4.45
C PHE A 80 -7.65 5.24 5.21
N SER A 81 -8.76 5.94 4.94
CA SER A 81 -10.00 5.74 5.69
C SER A 81 -10.61 4.36 5.47
N THR A 82 -10.56 3.86 4.22
CA THR A 82 -11.03 2.52 3.88
C THR A 82 -10.21 1.45 4.58
N LEU A 83 -8.88 1.57 4.52
CA LEU A 83 -7.98 0.64 5.18
C LEU A 83 -8.13 0.68 6.70
N TYR A 84 -8.32 1.85 7.31
CA TYR A 84 -8.54 1.98 8.74
C TYR A 84 -9.79 1.22 9.19
N ASN A 85 -10.93 1.49 8.55
CA ASN A 85 -12.20 0.83 8.88
C ASN A 85 -12.12 -0.68 8.67
N GLN A 86 -11.52 -1.11 7.56
CA GLN A 86 -11.41 -2.52 7.23
C GLN A 86 -10.44 -3.27 8.16
N ALA A 87 -9.31 -2.65 8.49
CA ALA A 87 -8.34 -3.20 9.43
C ALA A 87 -8.93 -3.34 10.83
N LEU A 88 -9.69 -2.32 11.29
CA LEU A 88 -10.35 -2.35 12.60
C LEU A 88 -11.44 -3.43 12.63
N TYR A 89 -12.21 -3.56 11.54
CA TYR A 89 -13.18 -4.65 11.40
C TYR A 89 -12.50 -6.02 11.51
N PHE A 90 -11.42 -6.27 10.75
CA PHE A 90 -10.72 -7.56 10.77
C PHE A 90 -9.96 -7.82 12.09
N TYR A 91 -9.46 -6.78 12.75
CA TYR A 91 -8.94 -6.88 14.11
C TYR A 91 -10.04 -7.33 15.10
N THR A 92 -11.26 -6.79 14.93
CA THR A 92 -12.39 -7.10 15.81
C THR A 92 -12.93 -8.51 15.60
N THR A 93 -13.00 -8.99 14.34
CA THR A 93 -13.48 -10.35 14.04
C THR A 93 -12.43 -11.42 14.29
N GLY A 94 -11.15 -11.07 14.32
CA GLY A 94 -10.04 -12.02 14.50
C GLY A 94 -9.91 -13.02 13.34
N GLN A 95 -10.55 -12.74 12.20
CA GLN A 95 -10.55 -13.66 11.07
C GLN A 95 -9.21 -13.66 10.31
N PRO A 96 -8.84 -14.75 9.63
CA PRO A 96 -7.67 -14.78 8.76
C PRO A 96 -7.87 -13.90 7.53
N VAL A 97 -6.87 -13.06 7.22
CA VAL A 97 -6.89 -12.11 6.10
C VAL A 97 -5.58 -12.09 5.33
N ARG A 98 -5.63 -11.58 4.09
CA ARG A 98 -4.43 -11.25 3.31
C ARG A 98 -4.09 -9.79 3.55
N ILE A 99 -2.87 -9.54 4.02
CA ILE A 99 -2.30 -8.20 4.17
C ILE A 99 -1.42 -7.91 2.96
N TYR A 100 -1.76 -6.87 2.20
CA TYR A 100 -0.94 -6.38 1.09
C TYR A 100 -0.09 -5.22 1.58
N TYR A 101 1.21 -5.28 1.33
CA TYR A 101 2.13 -4.24 1.75
C TYR A 101 3.08 -3.80 0.64
N LYS A 102 3.63 -2.58 0.77
CA LYS A 102 4.75 -2.11 -0.04
C LYS A 102 5.91 -1.75 0.91
N PRO A 103 7.06 -2.45 0.86
CA PRO A 103 8.20 -2.15 1.72
C PRO A 103 8.86 -0.81 1.34
N GLY A 104 9.59 -0.21 2.29
CA GLY A 104 10.42 0.97 2.04
C GLY A 104 9.65 2.27 1.74
N VAL A 105 8.38 2.36 2.10
CA VAL A 105 7.58 3.58 1.89
C VAL A 105 7.81 4.60 2.99
N TRP A 106 7.91 4.17 4.24
CA TRP A 106 8.22 5.04 5.36
C TRP A 106 9.74 5.12 5.55
N THR A 107 10.27 6.35 5.63
CA THR A 107 11.70 6.60 5.61
C THR A 107 12.22 7.28 6.87
N TYR A 108 11.36 7.86 7.71
CA TYR A 108 11.77 8.51 8.95
C TYR A 108 12.33 7.48 9.94
N PRO A 109 13.64 7.48 10.27
CA PRO A 109 14.28 6.35 10.94
C PRO A 109 13.68 5.99 12.31
N PRO A 110 13.33 6.95 13.19
CA PRO A 110 12.68 6.62 14.46
C PRO A 110 11.32 5.93 14.29
N PHE A 111 10.52 6.34 13.29
CA PHE A 111 9.24 5.69 12.99
C PHE A 111 9.46 4.27 12.45
N VAL A 112 10.38 4.10 11.51
CA VAL A 112 10.69 2.78 10.92
C VAL A 112 11.22 1.81 11.98
N LYS A 113 12.08 2.29 12.89
CA LYS A 113 12.63 1.49 13.99
C LYS A 113 11.56 1.07 14.99
N ALA A 114 10.61 1.94 15.30
CA ALA A 114 9.55 1.66 16.26
C ALA A 114 8.38 0.84 15.68
N LEU A 115 8.12 0.97 14.38
CA LEU A 115 6.95 0.41 13.71
C LEU A 115 7.37 -0.45 12.52
N THR A 116 7.49 0.15 11.33
CA THR A 116 7.86 -0.55 10.08
C THR A 116 8.09 0.45 8.95
N SER A 117 8.75 0.03 7.87
CA SER A 117 8.81 0.76 6.60
C SER A 117 7.68 0.41 5.63
N ASN A 118 6.88 -0.61 5.95
CA ASN A 118 5.84 -1.15 5.09
C ASN A 118 4.59 -0.25 5.07
N ALA A 119 4.19 0.20 3.90
CA ALA A 119 2.85 0.76 3.70
C ALA A 119 1.83 -0.37 3.56
N LEU A 120 0.69 -0.25 4.23
CA LEU A 120 -0.50 -1.07 4.00
C LEU A 120 -1.19 -0.57 2.73
N VAL A 121 -1.38 -1.47 1.76
CA VAL A 121 -1.89 -1.11 0.42
C VAL A 121 -3.14 -1.89 0.02
N GLY A 122 -3.64 -2.77 0.88
CA GLY A 122 -4.83 -3.56 0.64
C GLY A 122 -5.07 -4.61 1.72
N LEU A 123 -6.31 -5.07 1.80
CA LEU A 123 -6.74 -6.16 2.69
C LEU A 123 -7.73 -7.04 1.94
N SER A 124 -7.75 -8.34 2.24
CA SER A 124 -8.76 -9.25 1.70
C SER A 124 -9.07 -10.39 2.66
N THR A 125 -10.28 -10.94 2.55
CA THR A 125 -10.69 -12.12 3.32
C THR A 125 -10.00 -13.38 2.79
N CYS A 126 -9.81 -14.37 3.65
CA CYS A 126 -9.26 -15.66 3.27
C CYS A 126 -10.24 -16.82 3.51
N THR A 127 -10.20 -17.80 2.63
CA THR A 127 -10.92 -19.08 2.81
C THR A 127 -10.03 -20.12 3.46
N THR A 128 -8.73 -20.07 3.21
CA THR A 128 -7.71 -20.92 3.84
C THR A 128 -6.50 -20.08 4.27
N SER A 129 -5.46 -20.69 4.83
CA SER A 129 -4.23 -19.96 5.19
C SER A 129 -3.45 -19.43 3.98
N THR A 130 -3.67 -19.97 2.78
CA THR A 130 -2.98 -19.58 1.55
C THR A 130 -3.91 -18.91 0.53
N GLU A 131 -5.16 -19.36 0.45
CA GLU A 131 -6.17 -18.89 -0.50
C GLU A 131 -6.98 -17.74 0.08
N CYS A 132 -6.91 -16.60 -0.61
CA CYS A 132 -7.63 -15.40 -0.23
C CYS A 132 -8.22 -14.72 -1.44
N PHE A 133 -9.30 -13.99 -1.22
CA PHE A 133 -9.87 -13.14 -2.25
C PHE A 133 -8.89 -12.03 -2.64
N GLY A 134 -8.99 -11.53 -3.87
CA GLY A 134 -8.16 -10.43 -4.37
C GLY A 134 -6.92 -10.87 -5.15
N PRO A 135 -6.12 -9.89 -5.62
CA PRO A 135 -5.00 -10.16 -6.52
C PRO A 135 -3.82 -10.84 -5.82
N ASP A 136 -2.89 -11.33 -6.62
CA ASP A 136 -1.58 -11.74 -6.13
C ASP A 136 -0.59 -10.57 -6.25
N ARG A 137 -0.16 -10.03 -5.11
CA ARG A 137 0.90 -9.02 -5.04
C ARG A 137 2.24 -9.72 -4.79
N LYS A 138 2.85 -10.20 -5.87
CA LYS A 138 4.13 -10.90 -5.87
C LYS A 138 4.96 -10.51 -7.09
N LYS A 139 6.28 -10.47 -6.94
CA LYS A 139 7.18 -10.30 -8.09
C LYS A 139 6.97 -11.42 -9.11
N ASN A 140 7.07 -11.08 -10.39
CA ASN A 140 7.16 -12.09 -11.44
C ASN A 140 8.42 -12.95 -11.21
N SER A 141 8.28 -14.26 -11.41
CA SER A 141 9.40 -15.22 -11.38
C SER A 141 10.24 -15.15 -12.66
#